data_AF-A0A6L9ZUL1-F1
#
_entry.id   AF-A0A6L9ZUL1-F1
#
_cell.length_a   1.000
_cell.length_b   1.000
_cell.length_c   1.000
_cell.angle_alpha   90.00
_cell.angle_beta   90.00
_cell.angle_gamma   90.00
#
_symmetry.space_group_name_H-M   'P 1'
#
loop_
_entity.id
_entity.type
_entity.pdbx_description
1 polymer ?
#
loop_
_entity_poly.entity_id
_entity_poly.type
_entity_poly.pdbx_seq_one_letter_code
_entity_poly.pdbx_strand_id
1 'polypeptide(L)'
;MTIWGGWQNQMTTVFISMLAIGLSVLFAGLRPSAILLACANFSLLLAIPIVNSAIQAIYQRKVAPEVQGRVFAFRKSVALATLPLSYLVAGPLADRIFEPLMTQDSVVVRSIGWAIGTGPGRGIGLLFICMGALTILMTSVAYFFPRLRYLEYELPDAIPDGE
;
A
#
# COMPACT_ATOMS: atom_id res chain seq x y z
N MET A 1 11.45 3.06 27.27
CA MET A 1 11.34 1.59 27.43
C MET A 1 10.25 1.08 26.49
N THR A 2 10.56 0.97 25.20
CA THR A 2 9.62 0.35 24.25
C THR A 2 9.70 -1.16 24.50
N ILE A 3 8.60 -1.75 24.98
CA ILE A 3 8.48 -3.16 25.40
C ILE A 3 8.81 -4.13 24.25
N TRP A 4 8.80 -3.64 23.02
CA TRP A 4 9.15 -4.38 21.83
C TRP A 4 10.56 -3.97 21.41
N GLY A 5 11.56 -4.83 21.64
CA GLY A 5 12.88 -4.69 21.02
C GLY A 5 12.66 -4.55 19.52
N GLY A 6 12.88 -3.35 19.00
CA GLY A 6 12.43 -2.96 17.66
C GLY A 6 12.84 -3.99 16.61
N TRP A 7 11.97 -4.22 15.62
CA TRP A 7 12.25 -5.14 14.53
C TRP A 7 13.64 -4.82 13.94
N GLN A 8 14.56 -5.78 14.04
CA GLN A 8 15.96 -5.63 13.61
C GLN A 8 16.09 -5.37 12.09
N ASN A 9 15.04 -5.65 11.31
CA ASN A 9 14.96 -5.35 9.88
C ASN A 9 13.66 -4.58 9.58
N GLN A 10 13.73 -3.25 9.58
CA GLN A 10 12.56 -2.39 9.35
C GLN A 10 11.98 -2.59 7.94
N MET A 11 12.83 -2.85 6.94
CA MET A 11 12.44 -3.13 5.56
C MET A 11 11.62 -4.42 5.45
N THR A 12 11.95 -5.47 6.20
CA THR A 12 11.13 -6.69 6.24
C THR A 12 9.75 -6.40 6.80
N THR A 13 9.65 -5.58 7.85
CA THR A 13 8.37 -5.11 8.40
C THR A 13 7.58 -4.33 7.36
N VAL A 14 8.22 -3.42 6.61
CA VAL A 14 7.59 -2.67 5.52
C VAL A 14 7.01 -3.60 4.46
N PHE A 15 7.77 -4.60 3.99
CA PHE A 15 7.29 -5.54 2.97
C PHE A 15 6.11 -6.38 3.45
N ILE A 16 6.17 -6.94 4.67
CA ILE A 16 5.09 -7.75 5.24
C ILE A 16 3.83 -6.90 5.39
N SER A 17 3.95 -5.69 5.94
CA SER A 17 2.81 -4.79 6.12
C SER A 17 2.24 -4.28 4.80
N MET A 18 3.08 -4.00 3.78
CA MET A 18 2.60 -3.65 2.44
C MET A 18 1.85 -4.81 1.75
N LEU A 19 2.32 -6.04 1.90
CA LEU A 19 1.59 -7.22 1.42
C LEU A 19 0.24 -7.37 2.15
N ALA A 20 0.20 -7.15 3.46
CA ALA A 20 -1.04 -7.17 4.23
C ALA A 20 -2.03 -6.07 3.78
N ILE A 21 -1.54 -4.88 3.45
CA ILE A 21 -2.34 -3.80 2.85
C ILE A 21 -2.91 -4.28 1.51
N GLY A 22 -2.06 -4.74 0.59
CA GLY A 22 -2.49 -5.19 -0.73
C GLY A 22 -3.53 -6.31 -0.67
N LEU A 23 -3.35 -7.28 0.22
CA LEU A 23 -4.32 -8.36 0.46
C LEU A 23 -5.63 -7.83 1.03
N SER A 24 -5.58 -6.90 1.98
CA SER A 24 -6.78 -6.30 2.58
C SER A 24 -7.61 -5.56 1.51
N VAL A 25 -6.95 -4.75 0.68
CA VAL A 25 -7.59 -4.03 -0.44
C VAL A 25 -8.17 -5.02 -1.45
N LEU A 26 -7.43 -6.07 -1.79
CA LEU A 26 -7.89 -7.11 -2.71
C LEU A 26 -9.15 -7.80 -2.16
N PHE A 27 -9.13 -8.22 -0.89
CA PHE A 27 -10.27 -8.87 -0.26
C PHE A 27 -11.50 -7.95 -0.20
N ALA A 28 -11.32 -6.66 0.13
CA ALA A 28 -12.40 -5.69 0.15
C ALA A 28 -13.22 -5.65 -1.16
N GLY A 29 -12.57 -5.92 -2.30
CA GLY A 29 -13.24 -5.94 -3.59
C GLY A 29 -13.95 -7.25 -3.97
N LEU A 30 -13.64 -8.39 -3.31
CA LEU A 30 -14.15 -9.71 -3.71
C LEU A 30 -15.67 -9.87 -3.52
N ARG A 31 -16.21 -9.53 -2.35
CA ARG A 31 -17.62 -9.75 -2.04
C ARG A 31 -18.26 -8.53 -1.38
N PRO A 32 -19.52 -8.20 -1.73
CA PRO A 32 -20.29 -7.16 -1.05
C PRO A 32 -20.80 -7.67 0.30
N SER A 33 -19.91 -7.71 1.30
CA SER A 33 -20.25 -8.02 2.69
C SER A 33 -19.72 -6.93 3.60
N ALA A 34 -20.61 -6.33 4.41
CA ALA A 34 -20.26 -5.27 5.33
C ALA A 34 -19.18 -5.71 6.33
N ILE A 35 -19.24 -6.97 6.80
CA ILE A 35 -18.25 -7.54 7.73
C ILE A 35 -16.89 -7.65 7.04
N LEU A 36 -16.87 -8.11 5.79
CA LEU A 36 -15.63 -8.29 5.04
C LEU A 36 -14.96 -6.95 4.75
N LEU A 37 -15.73 -5.93 4.37
CA LEU A 37 -15.25 -4.56 4.20
C LEU A 37 -14.73 -3.97 5.52
N ALA A 38 -15.44 -4.20 6.64
CA ALA A 38 -15.00 -3.72 7.95
C ALA A 38 -13.67 -4.35 8.37
N CYS A 39 -13.54 -5.68 8.25
CA CYS A 39 -12.30 -6.39 8.56
C CYS A 39 -11.15 -5.95 7.65
N ALA A 40 -11.39 -5.83 6.33
CA ALA A 40 -10.38 -5.39 5.38
C ALA A 40 -9.92 -3.95 5.67
N ASN A 41 -10.86 -3.03 5.93
CA ASN A 41 -10.54 -1.65 6.26
C ASN A 41 -9.82 -1.53 7.61
N PHE A 42 -10.19 -2.35 8.59
CA PHE A 42 -9.48 -2.42 9.87
C PHE A 42 -8.03 -2.88 9.69
N SER A 43 -7.81 -3.97 8.96
CA SER A 43 -6.46 -4.48 8.66
C SER A 43 -5.62 -3.47 7.89
N LEU A 44 -6.23 -2.76 6.93
CA LEU A 44 -5.58 -1.68 6.19
C LEU A 44 -5.17 -0.52 7.09
N LEU A 45 -6.10 -0.01 7.91
CA LEU A 45 -5.85 1.10 8.82
C LEU A 45 -4.82 0.76 9.91
N LEU A 46 -4.75 -0.51 10.31
CA LEU A 46 -3.73 -1.00 11.24
C LEU A 46 -2.34 -1.08 10.60
N ALA A 47 -2.24 -1.48 9.33
CA ALA A 47 -0.97 -1.68 8.65
C ALA A 47 -0.29 -0.36 8.20
N ILE A 48 -1.08 0.66 7.84
CA ILE A 48 -0.58 1.99 7.45
C ILE A 48 0.40 2.61 8.47
N PRO A 49 0.08 2.72 9.77
CA PRO A 49 0.98 3.31 10.75
C PRO A 49 2.24 2.46 10.97
N ILE A 50 2.16 1.14 10.81
CA ILE A 50 3.32 0.24 10.92
C ILE A 50 4.31 0.51 9.78
N VAL A 51 3.82 0.65 8.54
CA VAL A 51 4.66 1.00 7.39
C VAL A 51 5.28 2.40 7.59
N ASN A 52 4.46 3.37 8.00
CA ASN A 52 4.93 4.74 8.18
C ASN A 52 5.97 4.86 9.31
N SER A 53 5.81 4.14 10.41
CA SER A 53 6.76 4.16 11.52
C SER A 53 8.08 3.50 11.13
N ALA A 54 8.03 2.36 10.43
CA ALA A 54 9.23 1.67 9.96
C ALA A 54 10.01 2.52 8.93
N ILE A 55 9.31 3.09 7.94
CA ILE A 55 9.94 4.01 6.98
C ILE A 55 10.52 5.23 7.71
N GLN A 56 9.78 5.82 8.64
CA GLN A 56 10.27 6.97 9.39
C GLN A 56 11.53 6.63 10.19
N ALA A 57 11.60 5.45 10.83
CA ALA A 57 12.78 4.99 11.55
C ALA A 57 14.00 4.80 10.61
N ILE A 58 13.81 4.21 9.43
CA ILE A 58 14.86 4.06 8.42
C ILE A 58 15.43 5.42 8.02
N TYR A 59 14.56 6.37 7.67
CA TYR A 59 15.00 7.72 7.31
C TYR A 59 15.67 8.44 8.48
N GLN A 60 15.25 8.20 9.72
CA GLN A 60 15.90 8.79 10.88
C GLN A 60 17.32 8.28 11.09
N ARG A 61 17.59 7.00 10.79
CA ARG A 61 18.93 6.40 10.91
C ARG A 61 19.83 6.71 9.72
N LYS A 62 19.28 6.70 8.50
CA LYS A 62 20.07 6.81 7.26
C LYS A 62 20.32 8.25 6.77
N VAL A 63 19.53 9.23 7.22
CA VAL A 63 19.65 10.62 6.75
C VAL A 63 20.39 11.47 7.78
N ALA A 64 21.41 12.21 7.33
CA ALA A 64 22.16 13.12 8.18
C ALA A 64 21.24 14.17 8.86
N PRO A 65 21.43 14.47 10.16
CA PRO A 65 20.57 15.38 10.92
C PRO A 65 20.39 16.76 10.25
N GLU A 66 21.46 17.27 9.62
CA GLU A 66 21.50 18.59 8.96
C GLU A 66 20.52 18.72 7.79
N VAL A 67 20.22 17.62 7.09
CA VAL A 67 19.36 17.62 5.89
C VAL A 67 18.01 16.95 6.12
N GLN A 68 17.83 16.37 7.30
CA GLN A 68 16.66 15.56 7.66
C GLN A 68 15.33 16.33 7.52
N GLY A 69 15.31 17.61 7.93
CA GLY A 69 14.14 18.47 7.77
C GLY A 69 13.75 18.68 6.30
N ARG A 70 14.74 18.86 5.40
CA ARG A 70 14.49 19.02 3.96
C ARG A 70 13.97 17.74 3.33
N VAL A 71 14.56 16.60 3.69
CA VAL A 71 14.15 15.28 3.18
C VAL A 71 12.72 14.96 3.61
N PHE A 72 12.37 15.21 4.88
CA PHE A 72 11.00 14.98 5.35
C PHE A 72 9.98 15.94 4.75
N ALA A 73 10.33 17.22 4.57
CA ALA A 73 9.47 18.18 3.89
C ALA A 73 9.19 17.73 2.46
N PHE A 74 10.23 17.40 1.69
CA PHE A 74 10.09 16.92 0.31
C PHE A 74 9.22 15.66 0.22
N ARG A 75 9.49 14.66 1.07
CA ARG A 75 8.68 13.43 1.14
C ARG A 75 7.20 13.73 1.40
N LYS A 76 6.92 14.62 2.37
CA LYS A 76 5.53 15.01 2.68
C LYS A 76 4.89 15.77 1.53
N SER A 77 5.61 16.67 0.87
CA SER A 77 5.10 17.40 -0.30
C SER A 77 4.71 16.45 -1.43
N VAL A 78 5.56 15.46 -1.74
CA VAL A 78 5.26 14.43 -2.75
C VAL A 78 4.03 13.62 -2.34
N ALA A 79 3.97 13.16 -1.08
CA ALA A 79 2.82 12.39 -0.60
C ALA A 79 1.50 13.19 -0.68
N LEU A 80 1.52 14.47 -0.30
CA LEU A 80 0.35 15.35 -0.35
C LEU A 80 -0.06 15.68 -1.78
N ALA A 81 0.89 15.78 -2.72
CA ALA A 81 0.61 16.01 -4.14
C ALA A 81 -0.08 14.79 -4.80
N THR A 82 0.16 13.58 -4.30
CA THR A 82 -0.50 12.36 -4.79
C THR A 82 -1.98 12.28 -4.41
N LEU A 83 -2.41 12.91 -3.33
CA LEU A 83 -3.82 12.90 -2.89
C LEU A 83 -4.78 13.53 -3.92
N PRO A 84 -4.60 14.80 -4.36
CA PRO A 84 -5.48 15.40 -5.36
C PRO A 84 -5.43 14.66 -6.69
N LEU A 85 -4.25 14.15 -7.08
CA LEU A 85 -4.11 13.34 -8.28
C LEU A 85 -4.94 12.05 -8.18
N SER A 86 -4.88 11.38 -7.03
CA SER A 86 -5.68 10.18 -6.75
C SER A 86 -7.18 10.47 -6.86
N TYR A 87 -7.67 11.56 -6.27
CA TYR A 87 -9.09 11.92 -6.35
C TYR A 87 -9.53 12.28 -7.76
N LEU A 88 -8.68 12.98 -8.52
CA LEU A 88 -8.96 13.36 -9.90
C LEU A 88 -9.08 12.13 -10.82
N VAL A 89 -8.26 11.10 -10.59
CA VAL A 89 -8.23 9.89 -11.42
C VAL A 89 -9.25 8.84 -10.95
N ALA A 90 -9.44 8.67 -9.64
CA ALA A 90 -10.24 7.58 -9.09
C ALA A 90 -11.71 7.62 -9.56
N GLY A 91 -12.34 8.79 -9.58
CA GLY A 91 -13.74 8.94 -10.01
C GLY A 91 -13.97 8.53 -11.47
N PRO A 92 -13.31 9.17 -12.45
CA PRO A 92 -13.44 8.79 -13.86
C PRO A 92 -13.06 7.34 -14.13
N LEU A 93 -12.04 6.83 -13.44
CA LEU A 93 -11.59 5.45 -13.59
C LEU A 93 -12.65 4.46 -13.07
N ALA A 94 -13.28 4.74 -11.93
CA ALA A 94 -14.39 3.95 -11.41
C ALA A 94 -15.60 3.99 -12.36
N ASP A 95 -16.10 5.19 -12.66
CA ASP A 95 -17.40 5.36 -13.32
C ASP A 95 -17.35 5.11 -14.84
N ARG A 96 -16.25 5.47 -15.52
CA ARG A 96 -16.17 5.39 -16.99
C ARG A 96 -15.43 4.17 -17.52
N ILE A 97 -14.65 3.49 -16.68
CA ILE A 97 -13.87 2.32 -17.11
C ILE A 97 -14.38 1.08 -16.36
N PHE A 98 -14.35 1.09 -15.03
CA PHE A 98 -14.65 -0.13 -14.26
C PHE A 98 -16.15 -0.45 -14.14
N GLU A 99 -17.02 0.55 -14.00
CA GLU A 99 -18.49 0.37 -14.00
C GLU A 99 -19.00 -0.24 -15.32
N PRO A 100 -18.65 0.27 -16.53
CA PRO A 100 -19.11 -0.31 -17.79
C PRO A 100 -18.51 -1.69 -18.07
N LEU A 101 -17.28 -1.97 -17.59
CA LEU A 101 -16.68 -3.30 -17.68
C LEU A 101 -17.46 -4.35 -16.87
N MET A 102 -18.32 -3.95 -15.94
CA MET A 102 -19.15 -4.83 -15.10
C MET A 102 -20.62 -4.88 -15.52
N THR A 103 -21.01 -4.22 -16.62
CA THR A 103 -22.35 -4.32 -17.19
C THR A 103 -22.50 -5.57 -18.09
N GLN A 104 -23.73 -6.06 -18.27
CA GLN A 104 -24.11 -7.47 -18.51
C GLN A 104 -23.55 -8.24 -19.74
N ASP A 105 -22.63 -7.69 -20.54
CA ASP A 105 -22.11 -8.35 -21.75
C ASP A 105 -20.57 -8.33 -21.91
N SER A 106 -19.81 -8.03 -20.86
CA SER A 106 -18.34 -8.00 -20.97
C SER A 106 -17.70 -9.40 -20.82
N VAL A 107 -16.63 -9.65 -21.57
CA VAL A 107 -15.79 -10.87 -21.44
C VAL A 107 -15.29 -11.06 -20.00
N VAL A 108 -15.04 -9.96 -19.30
CA VAL A 108 -14.57 -9.93 -17.90
C VAL A 108 -15.64 -10.48 -16.96
N VAL A 109 -16.92 -10.12 -17.15
CA VAL A 109 -18.03 -10.68 -16.37
C VAL A 109 -18.13 -12.19 -16.59
N ARG A 110 -17.91 -12.67 -17.81
CA ARG A 110 -17.98 -14.11 -18.13
C ARG A 110 -16.85 -14.92 -17.47
N SER A 111 -15.66 -14.34 -17.27
CA SER A 111 -14.51 -15.01 -16.66
C SER A 111 -14.41 -14.84 -15.14
N ILE A 112 -14.77 -13.68 -14.60
CA ILE A 112 -14.50 -13.30 -13.20
C ILE A 112 -15.79 -12.92 -12.43
N GLY A 113 -16.93 -12.83 -13.12
CA GLY A 113 -18.23 -12.52 -12.52
C GLY A 113 -18.69 -13.55 -11.49
N TRP A 114 -18.17 -14.79 -11.51
CA TRP A 114 -18.46 -15.79 -10.46
C TRP A 114 -17.76 -15.48 -9.13
N ALA A 115 -16.59 -14.83 -9.15
CA ALA A 115 -15.81 -14.52 -7.96
C ALA A 115 -16.18 -13.14 -7.39
N ILE A 116 -16.46 -12.18 -8.27
CA ILE A 116 -16.77 -10.78 -7.94
C ILE A 116 -18.30 -10.59 -7.83
N GLY A 117 -19.11 -11.29 -8.59
CA GLY A 117 -20.53 -11.01 -8.72
C GLY A 117 -20.81 -9.85 -9.68
N THR A 118 -22.02 -9.82 -10.23
CA THR A 118 -22.48 -8.84 -11.23
C THR A 118 -23.54 -7.92 -10.65
N GLY A 119 -23.46 -6.62 -10.92
CA GLY A 119 -24.47 -5.65 -10.47
C GLY A 119 -23.95 -4.22 -10.32
N PRO A 120 -24.82 -3.26 -9.98
CA PRO A 120 -24.46 -1.86 -9.76
C PRO A 120 -23.40 -1.73 -8.65
N GLY A 121 -22.38 -0.90 -8.83
CA GLY A 121 -21.30 -0.70 -7.86
C GLY A 121 -20.25 -1.81 -7.79
N ARG A 122 -20.33 -2.86 -8.64
CA ARG A 122 -19.27 -3.88 -8.74
C ARG A 122 -18.04 -3.38 -9.50
N GLY A 123 -18.15 -2.29 -10.26
CA GLY A 123 -17.00 -1.60 -10.87
C GLY A 123 -15.97 -1.17 -9.82
N ILE A 124 -16.43 -0.55 -8.73
CA ILE A 124 -15.58 -0.14 -7.60
C ILE A 124 -14.91 -1.35 -6.94
N GLY A 125 -15.63 -2.48 -6.83
CA GLY A 125 -15.06 -3.73 -6.31
C GLY A 125 -13.91 -4.27 -7.16
N LEU A 126 -14.05 -4.24 -8.49
CA LEU A 126 -12.98 -4.65 -9.39
C LEU A 126 -11.79 -3.69 -9.34
N LEU A 127 -12.05 -2.37 -9.21
CA LEU A 127 -11.00 -1.38 -8.99
C LEU A 127 -10.18 -1.71 -7.74
N PHE A 128 -10.83 -2.05 -6.61
CA PHE A 128 -10.14 -2.48 -5.40
C PHE A 128 -9.31 -3.75 -5.62
N ILE A 129 -9.82 -4.76 -6.31
CA ILE A 129 -9.06 -5.97 -6.64
C ILE A 129 -7.82 -5.63 -7.46
N CYS A 130 -7.97 -4.81 -8.50
CA CYS A 130 -6.86 -4.37 -9.34
C CYS A 130 -5.82 -3.58 -8.53
N MET A 131 -6.24 -2.65 -7.66
CA MET A 131 -5.34 -1.86 -6.82
C MET A 131 -4.62 -2.72 -5.78
N GLY A 132 -5.33 -3.67 -5.15
CA GLY A 132 -4.74 -4.62 -4.23
C GLY A 132 -3.72 -5.54 -4.91
N ALA A 133 -4.06 -6.08 -6.09
CA ALA A 133 -3.16 -6.90 -6.88
C ALA A 133 -1.93 -6.12 -7.37
N LEU A 134 -2.11 -4.88 -7.82
CA LEU A 134 -1.01 -4.00 -8.22
C LEU A 134 -0.09 -3.70 -7.03
N THR A 135 -0.66 -3.44 -5.86
CA THR A 135 0.11 -3.21 -4.63
C THR A 135 0.93 -4.44 -4.24
N ILE A 136 0.33 -5.64 -4.29
CA ILE A 136 1.04 -6.90 -4.04
C ILE A 136 2.17 -7.07 -5.05
N LEU A 137 1.88 -6.88 -6.34
CA LEU A 137 2.86 -7.03 -7.42
C LEU A 137 4.03 -6.05 -7.26
N MET A 138 3.75 -4.77 -7.01
CA MET A 138 4.78 -3.75 -6.75
C MET A 138 5.63 -4.10 -5.53
N THR A 139 5.00 -4.59 -4.46
CA THR A 139 5.70 -5.02 -3.23
C THR A 139 6.58 -6.23 -3.51
N SER A 140 6.08 -7.22 -4.26
CA SER A 140 6.86 -8.39 -4.66
C SER A 140 8.04 -8.02 -5.53
N VAL A 141 7.83 -7.16 -6.53
CA VAL A 141 8.91 -6.63 -7.38
C VAL A 141 9.95 -5.90 -6.54
N ALA A 142 9.52 -5.02 -5.63
CA ALA A 142 10.40 -4.31 -4.70
C ALA A 142 11.19 -5.25 -3.79
N TYR A 143 10.59 -6.37 -3.37
CA TYR A 143 11.26 -7.40 -2.58
C TYR A 143 12.34 -8.16 -3.38
N PHE A 144 12.13 -8.38 -4.67
CA PHE A 144 13.13 -9.00 -5.55
C PHE A 144 14.30 -8.06 -5.88
N PHE A 145 14.16 -6.75 -5.71
CA PHE A 145 15.26 -5.81 -5.86
C PHE A 145 16.19 -5.87 -4.64
N PRO A 146 17.43 -6.41 -4.77
CA PRO A 146 18.31 -6.63 -3.63
C PRO A 146 18.69 -5.33 -2.92
N ARG A 147 18.86 -4.24 -3.68
CA ARG A 147 19.18 -2.91 -3.14
C ARG A 147 18.10 -2.35 -2.22
N LEU A 148 16.83 -2.68 -2.46
CA LEU A 148 15.76 -2.30 -1.54
C LEU A 148 15.75 -3.22 -0.33
N ARG A 149 15.90 -4.53 -0.55
CA ARG A 149 15.89 -5.53 0.52
C ARG A 149 17.04 -5.35 1.52
N TYR A 150 18.23 -5.02 1.02
CA TYR A 150 19.44 -4.83 1.82
C TYR A 150 19.78 -3.36 2.07
N LEU A 151 18.82 -2.44 1.87
CA LEU A 151 19.02 -1.00 2.02
C LEU A 151 19.60 -0.63 3.40
N GLU A 152 19.16 -1.33 4.45
CA GLU A 152 19.66 -1.13 5.81
C GLU A 152 21.11 -1.61 6.01
N TYR A 153 21.58 -2.55 5.19
CA TYR A 153 22.93 -3.10 5.23
C TYR A 153 23.89 -2.36 4.28
N GLU A 154 23.39 -1.85 3.15
CA GLU A 154 24.20 -1.17 2.13
C GLU A 154 24.51 0.29 2.49
N LEU A 155 23.57 1.00 3.14
CA LEU A 155 23.83 2.36 3.60
C LEU A 155 24.37 2.35 5.03
N PRO A 156 25.50 3.02 5.34
CA PRO A 156 25.91 3.25 6.72
C PRO A 156 24.87 4.14 7.43
N ASP A 157 24.69 3.92 8.73
CA ASP A 157 23.87 4.82 9.53
C ASP A 157 24.57 6.18 9.68
N ALA A 158 23.79 7.26 9.55
CA ALA A 158 24.30 8.62 9.64
C ALA A 158 24.61 9.03 11.09
N ILE A 159 24.12 8.27 12.06
CA ILE A 159 24.43 8.40 13.48
C ILE A 159 25.06 7.06 13.90
N PRO A 160 26.33 7.03 14.36
CA PRO A 160 26.94 5.83 14.90
C PRO A 160 26.14 5.35 16.11
N ASP A 161 25.91 4.03 16.23
CA ASP A 161 25.35 3.42 17.44
C ASP A 161 26.38 3.56 18.59
N GLY A 162 26.47 4.74 19.21
CA GLY A 162 27.32 4.98 20.38
C GLY A 162 27.87 6.39 20.51
N GLU A 163 27.00 7.36 20.85
CA GLU A 163 27.29 8.49 21.76
C GLU A 163 26.03 8.83 22.57
#